data_AF-A0A954UE96-F1
#
_entry.id   AF-A0A954UE96-F1
#
_cell.length_a   1.000
_cell.length_b   1.000
_cell.length_c   1.000
_cell.angle_alpha   90.00
_cell.angle_beta   90.00
_cell.angle_gamma   90.00
#
_symmetry.space_group_name_H-M   'P 1'
#
loop_
_entity.id
_entity.type
_entity.pdbx_description
1 polymer ?
#
loop_
_entity_poly.entity_id
_entity_poly.type
_entity_poly.pdbx_seq_one_letter_code
_entity_poly.pdbx_strand_id
1 'polypeptide(L)'
;FEAGQRMKNVPMLSDIVTGDYDGDGYVDLVALQTNWSVTPYLSRVTGDVNGDGVFNSADLVAIIMHGHYEDGVSRNSTFETGDWNGDAEFDSADIVFLMHVGTYTFE
;
A
#
# COMPACT_ATOMS: atom_id res chain seq x y z
N PHE A 1 2.72 30.72 1.87
CA PHE A 1 2.64 29.36 2.44
C PHE A 1 1.45 29.33 3.38
N GLU A 2 0.38 28.67 2.98
CA GLU A 2 -0.73 28.38 3.90
C GLU A 2 -0.41 27.10 4.66
N ALA A 3 -0.54 27.12 5.98
CA ALA A 3 -0.40 25.91 6.77
C ALA A 3 -1.57 24.98 6.46
N GLY A 4 -1.29 23.72 6.15
CA GLY A 4 -2.29 22.67 5.98
C GLY A 4 -3.21 22.55 7.20
N GLN A 5 -4.40 21.96 7.01
CA GLN A 5 -5.41 21.83 8.07
C GLN A 5 -4.78 21.26 9.36
N ARG A 6 -4.83 22.03 10.44
CA ARG A 6 -4.51 21.53 11.78
C ARG A 6 -5.64 20.61 12.22
N MET A 7 -5.38 19.31 12.30
CA MET A 7 -6.34 18.34 12.83
C MET A 7 -6.72 18.75 14.27
N LYS A 8 -8.00 19.04 14.50
CA LYS A 8 -8.52 19.38 15.83
C LYS A 8 -8.91 18.07 16.52
N ASN A 9 -8.46 17.88 17.76
CA ASN A 9 -8.70 16.70 18.61
C ASN A 9 -7.89 15.44 18.28
N VAL A 10 -6.63 15.58 17.88
CA VAL A 10 -5.72 14.42 17.88
C VAL A 10 -5.43 14.05 19.34
N PRO A 11 -5.68 12.81 19.78
CA PRO A 11 -5.21 12.31 21.08
C PRO A 11 -3.72 12.59 21.24
N MET A 12 -3.24 12.75 22.47
CA MET A 12 -1.82 13.01 22.71
C MET A 12 -0.96 11.96 22.01
N LEU A 13 -0.06 12.44 21.15
CA LEU A 13 0.94 11.62 20.49
C LEU A 13 1.91 11.13 21.56
N SER A 14 1.96 9.83 21.79
CA SER A 14 2.93 9.23 22.71
C SER A 14 4.28 9.04 22.05
N ASP A 15 4.29 8.72 20.75
CA ASP A 15 5.52 8.50 20.00
C ASP A 15 5.29 8.66 18.49
N ILE A 16 6.38 8.88 17.76
CA ILE A 16 6.42 8.82 16.29
C ILE A 16 7.45 7.76 15.92
N VAL A 17 7.03 6.76 15.18
CA VAL A 17 7.91 5.69 14.68
C VAL A 17 7.96 5.73 13.16
N THR A 18 9.11 5.34 12.61
CA THR A 18 9.34 5.22 11.17
C THR A 18 9.62 3.77 10.81
N GLY A 19 9.08 3.31 9.69
CA GLY A 19 9.30 1.95 9.16
C GLY A 19 8.42 1.74 7.94
N ASP A 20 8.67 0.69 7.18
CA ASP A 20 7.76 0.27 6.10
C ASP A 20 6.70 -0.64 6.73
N TYR A 21 5.55 -0.05 7.06
CA TYR A 21 4.45 -0.71 7.78
C TYR A 21 3.36 -1.20 6.82
N ASP A 22 3.26 -0.65 5.61
CA ASP A 22 2.27 -1.06 4.60
C ASP A 22 2.86 -1.90 3.46
N GLY A 23 4.18 -2.10 3.41
CA GLY A 23 4.87 -2.94 2.45
C GLY A 23 5.09 -2.28 1.10
N ASP A 24 4.95 -0.96 0.99
CA ASP A 24 5.10 -0.23 -0.28
C ASP A 24 6.57 0.03 -0.69
N GLY A 25 7.53 -0.34 0.16
CA GLY A 25 8.95 -0.15 -0.06
C GLY A 25 9.45 1.26 0.26
N TYR A 26 8.59 2.16 0.73
CA TYR A 26 8.90 3.47 1.25
C TYR A 26 8.86 3.47 2.78
N VAL A 27 9.50 4.47 3.41
CA VAL A 27 9.45 4.62 4.87
C VAL A 27 8.19 5.36 5.25
N ASP A 28 7.34 4.71 6.04
CA ASP A 28 6.17 5.33 6.66
C ASP A 28 6.51 6.13 7.90
N LEU A 29 5.57 7.03 8.23
CA LEU A 29 5.49 7.71 9.51
C LEU A 29 4.22 7.26 10.24
N VAL A 30 4.39 6.56 11.35
CA VAL A 30 3.27 6.09 12.18
C VAL A 30 3.28 6.84 13.51
N ALA A 31 2.11 7.37 13.87
CA ALA A 31 1.87 8.02 15.15
C ALA A 31 1.27 7.03 16.15
N LEU A 32 1.93 6.82 17.30
CA LEU A 32 1.35 6.07 18.42
C LEU A 32 0.49 7.01 19.28
N GLN A 33 -0.76 6.63 19.53
CA GLN A 33 -1.65 7.35 20.44
C GLN A 33 -1.71 6.64 21.80
N THR A 34 -1.76 7.42 22.89
CA THR A 34 -1.80 6.93 24.28
C THR A 34 -3.02 6.06 24.63
N ASN A 35 -4.02 5.98 23.76
CA ASN A 35 -5.25 5.20 23.95
C ASN A 35 -5.14 3.76 23.41
N TRP A 36 -3.94 3.30 23.04
CA TRP A 36 -3.69 1.98 22.41
C TRP A 36 -4.46 1.74 21.10
N SER A 37 -5.12 2.77 20.55
CA SER A 37 -5.71 2.74 19.23
C SER A 37 -4.65 3.22 18.26
N VAL A 38 -3.96 2.26 17.64
CA VAL A 38 -3.32 2.52 16.36
C VAL A 38 -4.49 2.77 15.40
N THR A 39 -4.65 3.98 14.88
CA THR A 39 -5.38 4.18 13.63
C THR A 39 -4.35 3.97 12.53
N PRO A 40 -4.18 2.75 12.00
CA PRO A 40 -3.46 2.59 10.75
C PRO A 40 -4.30 3.36 9.73
N TYR A 41 -3.87 4.57 9.40
CA TYR A 41 -4.19 5.08 8.10
C TYR A 41 -3.50 4.10 7.14
N LEU A 42 -4.29 3.47 6.27
CA LEU A 42 -3.83 2.56 5.21
C LEU A 42 -3.59 1.11 5.66
N SER A 43 -4.64 0.34 5.94
CA SER A 43 -4.59 -1.08 5.57
C SER A 43 -4.87 -1.13 4.07
N ARG A 44 -3.82 -1.09 3.26
CA ARG A 44 -3.94 -1.15 1.80
C ARG A 44 -4.55 -2.52 1.43
N VAL A 45 -5.60 -2.52 0.61
CA VAL A 45 -6.22 -3.78 0.17
C VAL A 45 -5.25 -4.44 -0.82
N THR A 46 -4.88 -5.70 -0.61
CA THR A 46 -3.99 -6.40 -1.55
C THR A 46 -4.60 -6.37 -2.95
N GLY A 47 -3.86 -5.81 -3.92
CA GLY A 47 -4.33 -5.61 -5.28
C GLY A 47 -4.92 -4.23 -5.57
N ASP A 48 -5.26 -3.41 -4.57
CA ASP A 48 -5.76 -2.04 -4.75
C ASP A 48 -4.60 -1.07 -5.01
N VAL A 49 -4.26 -0.94 -6.29
CA VAL A 49 -3.10 -0.16 -6.73
C VAL A 49 -3.49 1.29 -6.96
N ASN A 50 -4.77 1.57 -7.20
CA ASN A 50 -5.26 2.93 -7.43
C ASN A 50 -5.65 3.66 -6.12
N GLY A 51 -5.75 2.92 -5.00
CA GLY A 51 -5.96 3.43 -3.65
C GLY A 51 -7.40 3.83 -3.35
N ASP A 52 -8.38 3.29 -4.07
CA ASP A 52 -9.82 3.58 -3.87
C ASP A 52 -10.46 2.71 -2.76
N GLY A 53 -9.68 1.79 -2.18
CA GLY A 53 -10.09 0.91 -1.10
C GLY A 53 -10.73 -0.39 -1.57
N VAL A 54 -10.76 -0.67 -2.88
CA VAL A 54 -11.26 -1.93 -3.43
C VAL A 54 -10.26 -2.51 -4.42
N PHE A 55 -10.18 -3.83 -4.48
CA PHE A 55 -9.42 -4.50 -5.53
C PHE A 55 -10.37 -4.97 -6.63
N ASN A 56 -10.33 -4.37 -7.82
CA ASN A 56 -11.20 -4.68 -8.94
C ASN A 56 -10.48 -4.59 -10.30
N SER A 57 -11.24 -4.63 -11.40
CA SER A 57 -10.66 -4.59 -12.76
C SER A 57 -9.90 -3.31 -13.08
N ALA A 58 -10.25 -2.17 -12.47
CA ALA A 58 -9.55 -0.90 -12.65
C ALA A 58 -8.10 -0.98 -12.13
N ASP A 59 -7.87 -1.71 -11.05
CA ASP A 59 -6.53 -1.96 -10.51
C ASP A 59 -5.67 -2.79 -11.46
N LEU A 60 -6.26 -3.85 -12.02
CA LEU A 60 -5.57 -4.67 -13.03
C LEU A 60 -5.26 -3.86 -14.29
N VAL A 61 -6.10 -2.91 -14.67
CA VAL A 61 -5.79 -2.00 -15.78
C VAL A 61 -4.68 -1.02 -15.39
N ALA A 62 -4.74 -0.44 -14.18
CA ALA A 62 -3.74 0.49 -13.68
C ALA A 62 -2.35 -0.16 -13.59
N ILE A 63 -2.26 -1.38 -13.04
CA ILE A 63 -0.99 -2.11 -12.89
C ILE A 63 -0.32 -2.39 -14.25
N ILE A 64 -1.11 -2.75 -15.26
CA ILE A 64 -0.60 -3.03 -16.62
C ILE A 64 0.04 -1.77 -17.23
N MET A 65 -0.45 -0.58 -16.90
CA MET A 65 0.10 0.68 -17.41
C MET A 65 1.48 1.01 -16.84
N HIS A 66 1.85 0.44 -15.68
CA HIS A 66 3.20 0.60 -15.11
C HIS A 66 4.25 -0.22 -15.87
N GLY A 67 3.87 -1.38 -16.41
CA GLY A 67 4.74 -2.15 -17.30
C GLY A 67 5.89 -2.90 -16.63
N HIS A 68 5.81 -3.16 -15.32
CA HIS A 68 6.85 -3.89 -14.58
C HIS A 68 6.67 -5.42 -14.62
N TYR A 69 5.53 -5.91 -15.12
CA TYR A 69 5.24 -7.34 -15.16
C TYR A 69 6.26 -8.07 -16.03
N GLU A 70 7.09 -8.92 -15.40
CA GLU A 70 8.09 -9.74 -16.09
C GLU A 70 8.99 -8.90 -17.04
N ASP A 71 9.34 -7.67 -16.64
CA ASP A 71 10.08 -6.72 -17.49
C ASP A 71 11.59 -7.00 -17.57
N GLY A 72 12.11 -7.86 -16.67
CA GLY A 72 13.51 -8.24 -16.57
C GLY A 72 14.41 -7.20 -15.91
N VAL A 73 13.84 -6.17 -15.28
CA VAL A 73 14.56 -5.13 -14.52
C VAL A 73 14.46 -5.45 -13.04
N SER A 74 15.56 -5.91 -12.46
CA SER A 74 15.56 -6.33 -11.05
C SER A 74 15.27 -5.18 -10.09
N ARG A 75 14.41 -5.46 -9.11
CA ARG A 75 14.11 -4.69 -7.90
C ARG A 75 13.57 -3.30 -8.19
N ASN A 76 12.79 -3.16 -9.26
CA ASN A 76 12.15 -1.90 -9.65
C ASN A 76 10.67 -1.83 -9.26
N SER A 77 10.12 -2.86 -8.63
CA SER A 77 8.71 -2.89 -8.25
C SER A 77 8.48 -2.50 -6.80
N THR A 78 7.30 -1.92 -6.60
CA THR A 78 6.69 -1.53 -5.33
C THR A 78 5.27 -2.08 -5.34
N PHE A 79 4.55 -1.98 -4.22
CA PHE A 79 3.15 -2.38 -4.16
C PHE A 79 2.28 -1.77 -5.28
N GLU A 80 2.51 -0.49 -5.60
CA GLU A 80 1.81 0.28 -6.64
C GLU A 80 2.08 -0.23 -8.05
N THR A 81 3.20 -0.90 -8.24
CA THR A 81 3.65 -1.43 -9.53
C THR A 81 3.61 -2.96 -9.58
N GLY A 82 3.05 -3.60 -8.55
CA GLY A 82 2.63 -5.01 -8.58
C GLY A 82 3.38 -5.95 -7.64
N ASP A 83 4.35 -5.45 -6.86
CA ASP A 83 5.04 -6.23 -5.83
C ASP A 83 4.12 -6.40 -4.60
N TRP A 84 3.21 -7.36 -4.67
CA TRP A 84 2.27 -7.63 -3.58
C TRP A 84 2.82 -8.65 -2.60
N ASN A 85 3.84 -9.41 -2.98
CA ASN A 85 4.47 -10.42 -2.14
C ASN A 85 5.68 -9.88 -1.33
N GLY A 86 6.20 -8.70 -1.70
CA GLY A 86 7.25 -7.96 -1.01
C GLY A 86 8.69 -8.34 -1.39
N ASP A 87 8.90 -8.94 -2.57
CA ASP A 87 10.23 -9.36 -3.03
C ASP A 87 10.96 -8.32 -3.93
N ALA A 88 10.30 -7.20 -4.19
CA ALA A 88 10.69 -6.10 -5.07
C ALA A 88 10.58 -6.39 -6.57
N GLU A 89 9.97 -7.49 -6.98
CA GLU A 89 9.66 -7.80 -8.39
C GLU A 89 8.14 -7.74 -8.62
N PHE A 90 7.72 -7.54 -9.87
CA PHE A 90 6.32 -7.81 -10.25
C PHE A 90 6.31 -8.96 -11.23
N ASP A 91 5.99 -10.15 -10.75
CA ASP A 91 6.03 -11.36 -11.56
C ASP A 91 4.83 -12.28 -11.33
N SER A 92 4.90 -13.47 -11.91
CA SER A 92 3.85 -14.48 -11.78
C SER A 92 3.58 -14.89 -10.31
N ALA A 93 4.56 -14.78 -9.41
CA ALA A 93 4.39 -15.08 -7.99
C ALA A 93 3.50 -14.05 -7.28
N ASP A 94 3.53 -12.77 -7.66
CA ASP A 94 2.60 -11.76 -7.14
C ASP A 94 1.16 -12.05 -7.55
N ILE A 95 0.95 -12.45 -8.80
CA ILE A 95 -0.36 -12.86 -9.28
C ILE A 95 -0.87 -14.06 -8.48
N VAL A 96 -0.01 -15.06 -8.24
CA VAL A 96 -0.36 -16.23 -7.43
C VAL A 96 -0.62 -15.84 -5.97
N PHE A 97 0.18 -14.95 -5.39
CA PHE A 97 -0.02 -14.44 -4.04
C PHE A 97 -1.38 -13.78 -3.91
N LEU A 98 -1.71 -12.90 -4.85
CA LEU A 98 -2.98 -12.20 -4.90
C LEU A 98 -4.17 -13.15 -5.12
N MET A 99 -4.01 -14.29 -5.81
CA MET A 99 -5.05 -15.33 -5.85
C MET A 99 -5.27 -16.03 -4.50
N HIS A 100 -4.25 -16.08 -3.63
CA HIS A 100 -4.36 -16.70 -2.31
C HIS A 100 -4.95 -15.76 -1.26
N VAL A 101 -4.62 -14.47 -1.31
CA VAL A 101 -4.98 -13.51 -0.24
C VAL A 101 -5.87 -12.36 -0.69
N GLY A 102 -5.97 -12.11 -2.00
CA GLY A 102 -6.66 -10.95 -2.57
C GLY A 102 -8.19 -11.03 -2.44
N THR A 103 -8.82 -9.87 -2.35
CA THR A 103 -10.28 -9.72 -2.17
C THR A 103 -10.92 -9.07 -3.39
N TYR A 104 -10.77 -9.70 -4.56
CA TYR A 104 -11.27 -9.14 -5.83
C TYR A 104 -12.80 -8.95 -5.82
N THR A 105 -13.27 -7.78 -6.28
CA THR A 105 -14.69 -7.45 -6.40
C THR A 105 -15.11 -7.20 -7.85
N PHE A 106 -16.37 -7.53 -8.15
CA PHE A 106 -17.01 -7.28 -9.44
C PHE A 106 -17.94 -6.07 -9.33
N GLU A 107 -17.39 -4.88 -9.13
CA GLU A 107 -18.16 -3.63 -9.20
C GLU A 107 -18.19 -3.07 -10.64
#